data_AF-A0A3M2W834-F1
#
_entry.id   AF-A0A3M2W834-F1
#
_cell.length_a   1.000
_cell.length_b   1.000
_cell.length_c   1.000
_cell.angle_alpha   90.00
_cell.angle_beta   90.00
_cell.angle_gamma   90.00
#
_symmetry.space_group_name_H-M   'P 1'
#
loop_
_entity.id
_entity.type
_entity.pdbx_description
1 polymer ?
#
loop_
_entity_poly.entity_id
_entity_poly.type
_entity_poly.pdbx_seq_one_letter_code
_entity_poly.pdbx_strand_id
1 'polypeptide(L)' 'MAILPYNVNVMDYLGIIIGSGDPERLCIRHEGAQRVLANGQVVEIDSLAAMR' A
#
# COMPACT_ATOMS: atom_id res chain seq x y z
N MET A 1 -7.88 -9.35 10.52
CA MET A 1 -7.68 -10.07 9.25
C MET A 1 -8.00 -11.54 9.49
N ALA A 2 -9.10 -12.07 8.93
CA ALA A 2 -9.61 -13.41 9.28
C ALA A 2 -9.60 -14.42 8.11
N ILE A 3 -9.44 -13.94 6.87
CA ILE A 3 -9.47 -14.76 5.64
C ILE A 3 -8.08 -14.88 5.04
N LEU A 4 -7.37 -13.76 4.89
CA LEU A 4 -5.99 -13.73 4.39
C LEU A 4 -5.00 -13.71 5.55
N PRO A 5 -3.86 -14.42 5.45
CA PRO A 5 -2.81 -14.38 6.47
C PRO A 5 -1.92 -13.13 6.37
N TYR A 6 -2.35 -12.10 5.64
CA TYR A 6 -1.59 -10.88 5.39
C TYR A 6 -2.47 -9.64 5.55
N ASN A 7 -1.84 -8.51 5.90
CA ASN A 7 -2.54 -7.24 5.93
C ASN A 7 -2.84 -6.73 4.50
N VAL A 8 -4.05 -6.24 4.30
CA VAL A 8 -4.52 -5.64 3.06
C VAL A 8 -4.86 -4.19 3.34
N ASN A 9 -4.36 -3.31 2.48
CA ASN A 9 -4.68 -1.89 2.53
C ASN A 9 -5.50 -1.49 1.31
N VAL A 10 -6.43 -0.57 1.54
CA VAL A 10 -7.17 0.16 0.50
C VAL A 10 -6.72 1.61 0.55
N MET A 11 -6.46 2.20 -0.61
CA MET A 11 -5.91 3.55 -0.74
C MET A 11 -6.72 4.39 -1.72
N ASP A 12 -6.67 5.71 -1.57
CA ASP A 12 -7.29 6.65 -2.52
C ASP A 12 -6.37 6.99 -3.70
N TYR A 13 -6.83 7.89 -4.58
CA TYR A 13 -6.08 8.35 -5.76
C TYR A 13 -4.84 9.20 -5.42
N LEU A 14 -4.67 9.60 -4.16
CA LEU A 14 -3.46 10.26 -3.66
C LEU A 14 -2.50 9.25 -3.00
N GLY A 15 -2.82 7.95 -3.01
CA GLY A 15 -2.05 6.91 -2.36
C GLY A 15 -2.11 6.97 -0.83
N ILE A 16 -3.13 7.62 -0.25
CA ILE A 16 -3.36 7.64 1.19
C ILE A 16 -4.14 6.39 1.59
N ILE A 17 -3.67 5.70 2.63
CA ILE A 17 -4.36 4.52 3.18
C ILE A 17 -5.64 4.95 3.90
N ILE A 18 -6.79 4.50 3.39
CA ILE A 18 -8.13 4.78 3.95
C ILE A 18 -8.77 3.54 4.59
N GLY A 19 -8.18 2.36 4.39
CA GLY A 19 -8.58 1.12 5.06
C GLY A 19 -7.37 0.22 5.24
N SER A 20 -7.22 -0.35 6.44
CA SER A 20 -6.16 -1.30 6.75
C SER A 20 -6.63 -2.29 7.82
N GLY A 21 -6.08 -3.49 7.79
CA GLY A 21 -6.13 -4.40 8.95
C GLY A 21 -5.24 -3.99 10.11
N ASP A 22 -4.37 -2.99 9.91
CA ASP A 22 -3.51 -2.39 10.93
C ASP A 22 -3.85 -0.89 11.04
N PRO A 23 -4.57 -0.48 12.10
CA PRO A 23 -5.03 0.89 12.26
C PRO A 23 -3.91 1.93 12.28
N GLU A 24 -2.68 1.57 12.69
CA GLU A 24 -1.53 2.49 12.73
C GLU A 24 -1.13 2.98 11.34
N ARG A 25 -1.56 2.27 10.29
CA ARG A 25 -1.25 2.61 8.91
C ARG A 25 -2.23 3.58 8.27
N LEU A 26 -3.36 3.86 8.91
CA LEU A 26 -4.36 4.77 8.35
C LEU A 26 -3.79 6.19 8.21
N CYS A 27 -4.23 6.90 7.17
CA CYS A 27 -3.78 8.26 6.83
C CYS A 27 -2.28 8.39 6.49
N ILE A 28 -1.56 7.27 6.35
CA ILE A 28 -0.18 7.26 5.84
C ILE A 28 -0.19 7.18 4.31
N ARG A 29 0.68 7.96 3.67
CA ARG A 29 0.93 7.88 2.23
C ARG A 29 1.83 6.70 1.91
N HIS A 30 1.47 5.92 0.89
CA HIS A 30 2.26 4.76 0.46
C HIS A 30 2.94 4.99 -0.89
N GLU A 31 4.27 4.95 -0.90
CA GLU A 31 5.08 5.15 -2.12
C GLU A 31 4.79 4.11 -3.22
N GLY A 32 4.56 2.85 -2.82
CA GLY A 32 4.17 1.81 -3.78
C GLY A 32 2.87 2.14 -4.53
N ALA A 33 1.92 2.83 -3.89
CA ALA A 33 0.66 3.18 -4.56
C ALA A 33 0.84 4.37 -5.52
N GLN A 34 1.70 5.34 -5.19
CA GLN A 34 2.08 6.39 -6.12
C GLN A 34 2.69 5.83 -7.40
N ARG A 35 3.54 4.80 -7.29
CA ARG A 35 4.13 4.11 -8.44
C ARG A 35 3.09 3.39 -9.29
N VAL A 36 2.11 2.72 -8.67
CA VAL A 36 0.99 2.09 -9.39
C VAL A 36 0.15 3.14 -10.12
N LEU A 37 -0.20 4.24 -9.45
CA LEU A 37 -1.00 5.32 -10.04
C LEU A 37 -0.28 6.01 -11.22
N ALA A 38 1.04 6.20 -11.11
CA ALA A 38 1.83 6.83 -12.16
C ALA A 38 2.00 5.94 -13.40
N ASN A 39 2.13 4.62 -13.23
CA ASN A 39 2.50 3.71 -14.31
C ASN A 39 1.34 2.81 -14.79
N GLY A 40 0.24 2.73 -14.05
CA GLY A 40 -0.91 1.87 -14.38
C GLY A 40 -0.60 0.37 -14.33
N GLN A 41 0.45 -0.01 -13.60
CA GLN A 41 0.96 -1.38 -13.55
C GLN A 41 1.04 -1.88 -12.11
N VAL A 42 0.90 -3.20 -11.94
CA VAL A 42 1.14 -3.84 -10.65
C VAL A 42 2.61 -3.67 -10.28
N VAL A 43 2.85 -3.21 -9.05
CA VAL A 43 4.19 -3.03 -8.48
C VAL A 43 4.34 -3.95 -7.28
N GLU A 44 5.38 -4.77 -7.30
CA GLU A 44 5.84 -5.51 -6.14
C GLU A 44 6.91 -4.69 -5.41
N ILE A 45 6.77 -4.55 -4.08
CA ILE A 45 7.77 -3.92 -3.22
C ILE A 45 8.27 -4.98 -2.25
N ASP A 46 9.50 -5.42 -2.44
CA ASP A 46 10.23 -6.24 -1.48
C ASP A 46 11.15 -5.37 -0.61
N SER A 47 11.84 -5.99 0.34
CA SER A 47 12.78 -5.30 1.22
C SER A 47 13.90 -4.56 0.44
N LEU A 48 14.30 -5.08 -0.72
CA LEU A 48 15.34 -4.46 -1.55
C LEU A 48 14.79 -3.23 -2.30
N ALA A 49 13.55 -3.30 -2.76
CA ALA A 49 12.83 -2.22 -3.41
C ALA A 49 12.42 -1.11 -2.43
N ALA A 50 12.24 -1.42 -1.14
CA ALA A 50 11.93 -0.46 -0.09
C ALA A 50 13.16 0.35 0.39
N MET A 51 14.38 -0.11 0.12
CA MET A 51 15.64 0.55 0.48
C MET A 51 16.16 1.53 -0.59
N ARG A 52 15.47 1.68 -1.71
CA ARG A 52 15.85 2.54 -2.84
C ARG A 52 14.86 3.68 -3.01
#